data_AF-A0ABD3RKC5-F1
#
_entry.id   AF-A0ABD3RKC5-F1
#
_cell.length_a   1.000
_cell.length_b   1.000
_cell.length_c   1.000
_cell.angle_alpha   90.00
_cell.angle_beta   90.00
_cell.angle_gamma   90.00
#
_symmetry.space_group_name_H-M   'P 1'
#
loop_
_entity.id
_entity.type
_entity.pdbx_description
1 polymer ?
#
loop_
_entity_poly.entity_id
_entity_poly.type
_entity_poly.pdbx_seq_one_letter_code
_entity_poly.pdbx_strand_id
1 'polypeptide(L)' 'MCYLPPNKISDASVVMNIYYSLNGKNPFNCSFNGTGLIVTQDPSVGKCIYQV' A
#
# COMPACT_ATOMS: atom_id res chain seq x y z
N MET A 1 17.37 -1.93 -0.14
CA MET A 1 17.35 -1.08 -1.35
C MET A 1 15.93 -1.02 -1.93
N CYS A 2 14.94 -0.64 -1.12
CA CYS A 2 13.52 -0.65 -1.51
C CYS A 2 12.93 0.75 -1.60
N TYR A 3 13.60 1.69 -0.94
CA TYR A 3 13.30 3.11 -0.91
C TYR A 3 14.12 3.91 -1.92
N LEU A 4 15.03 3.26 -2.67
CA LEU A 4 15.87 3.94 -3.66
C LEU A 4 15.64 3.32 -5.04
N PRO A 5 15.27 4.10 -6.06
CA PRO A 5 14.97 5.55 -6.02
C PRO A 5 13.70 5.87 -5.18
N PRO A 6 13.64 7.04 -4.53
CA PRO A 6 12.46 7.44 -3.75
C PRO A 6 11.25 7.55 -4.67
N ASN A 7 10.22 6.76 -4.38
CA ASN A 7 8.98 6.75 -5.14
C ASN A 7 7.83 7.22 -4.24
N LYS A 8 7.28 8.40 -4.56
CA LYS A 8 6.14 8.96 -3.83
C LYS A 8 4.92 8.03 -3.85
N ILE A 9 4.77 7.22 -4.90
CA ILE A 9 3.71 6.22 -4.99
C ILE A 9 3.92 5.16 -3.91
N SER A 10 5.14 4.66 -3.72
CA SER A 10 5.44 3.68 -2.67
C SER A 10 5.17 4.23 -1.27
N ASP A 11 5.55 5.49 -1.01
CA ASP A 11 5.25 6.16 0.26
C ASP A 11 3.73 6.29 0.49
N ALA A 12 2.99 6.71 -0.55
CA ALA A 12 1.53 6.81 -0.50
C ALA A 12 0.89 5.44 -0.28
N SER A 13 1.36 4.38 -0.95
CA SER A 13 0.84 3.02 -0.80
C SER A 13 0.95 2.51 0.63
N VAL A 14 2.07 2.78 1.31
CA VAL A 14 2.24 2.40 2.73
C VAL A 14 1.20 3.10 3.61
N VAL A 15 1.03 4.41 3.47
CA VAL A 15 0.03 5.18 4.23
C VAL A 15 -1.39 4.70 3.94
N MET A 16 -1.70 4.46 2.67
CA MET A 16 -3.00 3.97 2.21
C MET A 16 -3.29 2.57 2.77
N ASN A 17 -2.29 1.69 2.82
CA ASN A 17 -2.41 0.35 3.39
C ASN A 17 -2.69 0.40 4.90
N ILE A 18 -1.97 1.25 5.63
CA ILE A 18 -2.18 1.45 7.08
C ILE A 18 -3.62 1.94 7.32
N TYR A 19 -4.08 2.94 6.57
CA TYR A 19 -5.45 3.44 6.68
C TYR A 19 -6.49 2.35 6.37
N TYR A 20 -6.27 1.56 5.32
CA TYR A 20 -7.15 0.46 4.95
C TYR A 20 -7.23 -0.62 6.04
N SER A 21 -6.09 -1.00 6.63
CA SER A 21 -6.00 -1.96 7.74
C SER A 21 -6.69 -1.45 9.01
N LEU A 22 -6.49 -0.18 9.37
CA LEU A 22 -7.10 0.43 10.57
C LEU A 22 -8.61 0.58 10.43
N ASN A 23 -9.12 0.83 9.23
CA ASN A 23 -10.54 1.02 8.98
C ASN A 23 -11.27 -0.29 8.60
N GLY A 24 -10.76 -1.44 9.06
CA GLY A 24 -11.45 -2.73 8.95
C GLY A 24 -11.42 -3.35 7.56
N LYS A 25 -10.46 -2.97 6.69
CA LYS A 25 -10.23 -3.56 5.37
C LYS A 25 -11.45 -3.54 4.45
N ASN A 26 -12.30 -2.53 4.60
CA ASN A 26 -13.47 -2.40 3.74
C ASN A 26 -13.11 -1.82 2.37
N PRO A 27 -13.68 -2.33 1.27
CA PRO A 27 -13.31 -1.91 -0.07
C PRO A 27 -13.51 -0.41 -0.34
N PHE A 28 -14.51 0.21 0.30
CA PHE A 28 -14.74 1.65 0.20
C PHE A 28 -13.61 2.51 0.81
N ASN A 29 -12.85 1.98 1.77
CA ASN A 29 -11.73 2.70 2.40
C ASN A 29 -10.47 2.73 1.52
N CYS A 30 -10.40 1.88 0.50
CA CYS A 30 -9.31 1.87 -0.48
C CYS A 30 -9.60 2.78 -1.69
N SER A 31 -10.75 3.47 -1.72
CA SER A 31 -11.15 4.16 -2.93
C SER A 31 -10.22 5.34 -3.27
N PHE A 32 -9.63 6.04 -2.28
CA PHE A 32 -8.64 7.14 -2.47
C PHE A 32 -8.82 7.96 -3.77
N ASN A 33 -10.05 8.41 -4.06
CA ASN A 33 -10.41 9.11 -5.29
C ASN A 33 -10.09 8.35 -6.60
N GLY A 34 -10.28 7.02 -6.63
CA GLY A 34 -9.98 6.12 -7.73
C GLY A 34 -8.50 5.71 -7.86
N THR A 35 -7.62 6.14 -6.95
CA THR A 35 -6.16 5.87 -7.06
C THR A 35 -5.68 4.68 -6.23
N GLY A 36 -6.51 4.16 -5.33
CA GLY A 36 -6.16 2.99 -4.53
C GLY A 36 -6.55 1.67 -5.20
N LEU A 37 -5.74 0.64 -4.94
CA LEU A 37 -5.95 -0.71 -5.41
C LEU A 37 -5.80 -1.68 -4.24
N ILE A 38 -6.77 -2.58 -4.09
CA ILE A 38 -6.69 -3.67 -3.11
C ILE A 38 -5.95 -4.81 -3.77
N VAL A 39 -4.78 -5.14 -3.24
CA VAL A 39 -3.97 -6.27 -3.70
C VAL A 39 -4.15 -7.42 -2.71
N THR A 40 -4.56 -8.59 -3.20
CA THR A 40 -4.71 -9.81 -2.39
C THR A 40 -3.42 -10.63 -2.32
N GLN A 41 -2.48 -10.35 -3.21
CA GLN A 41 -1.16 -10.95 -3.27
C GLN A 41 -0.13 -10.03 -2.60
N ASP A 42 0.83 -10.62 -1.90
CA ASP A 42 1.90 -9.87 -1.24
C ASP A 42 2.71 -9.09 -2.30
N PRO A 43 2.73 -7.74 -2.25
CA PRO A 43 3.49 -6.92 -3.19
C PRO A 43 5.00 -6.88 -2.85
N SER A 44 5.47 -7.67 -1.90
CA SER A 44 6.88 -7.79 -1.55
C SER A 44 7.74 -8.26 -2.73
N VAL A 45 8.80 -7.52 -3.04
CA VAL A 45 9.73 -7.83 -4.15
C VAL A 45 11.12 -8.12 -3.60
N GLY A 46 11.55 -9.38 -3.64
CA GLY A 46 12.89 -9.80 -3.22
C GLY A 46 13.13 -9.54 -1.72
N LYS A 47 14.04 -8.62 -1.39
CA LYS A 47 14.32 -8.21 0.01
C LYS A 47 13.42 -7.06 0.49
N CYS A 48 12.49 -6.60 -0.35
CA CYS A 48 11.57 -5.52 -0.04
C CYS A 48 10.28 -6.09 0.48
N ILE A 49 10.16 -6.10 1.80
CA ILE A 49 8.98 -6.61 2.50
C ILE A 49 7.99 -5.45 2.63
N TYR A 50 6.78 -5.67 2.12
CA TYR A 50 5.67 -4.76 2.34
C TYR A 50 5.13 -4.98 3.75
N GLN A 51 5.31 -3.97 4.61
CA GLN A 51 4.85 -4.04 5.99
C GLN A 51 3.33 -3.84 6.00
N VAL A 52 2.62 -4.83 6.54
CA VAL A 52 1.15 -4.90 6.64
C VAL A 52 0.62 -4.24 7.91
#